data_AF-B8JF51-F1
#
_entry.id   AF-B8JF51-F1
#
_cell.length_a   1.000
_cell.length_b   1.000
_cell.length_c   1.000
_cell.angle_alpha   90.00
_cell.angle_beta   90.00
_cell.angle_gamma   90.00
#
_symmetry.space_group_name_H-M   'P 1'
#
loop_
_entity.id
_entity.type
_entity.pdbx_description
1 polymer ?
#
loop_
_entity_poly.entity_id
_entity_poly.type
_entity_poly.pdbx_seq_one_letter_code
_entity_poly.pdbx_strand_id
1 'polypeptide(L)'
;MERGRCADCGEEHDELEPGFRRPDAVFAVPEEERAARVSESDDLVSIDGEAFFIRCVAPIPVRGREAPYSWGFWVKIARDDFEAYRRAFDDDGPTDHPGFRGTIANQSHVLPPTLGLEVHVHLGRGRQRPHLMLLDESHLLTRAQELGVAPAVVHAWSAQCAPGAARPPPEPDARERAATLEAEGWTLLLPGEVGREVEALPSAPEPGDLVKAPFAFLAAGPHGEITRRTEFMWVLLDVVRGDGWWGGALENQPFVPGPLAAGTRVWLRPEHVLAFLRGEQGGPGGSVPSAPGCAGSAGRRDPLPEVAILQLPRSSATYEALAALRNRVWPESPTCAAWLVRSDAEREPGAAFERVAVLDPGDPSRLAAVAERWRLRTTSAEPRRFFSVEVDPAHRRRGLGTALLDRVLEDLPAGTPCVMGCETTEDRPEAMAFLERRGFRPILRTASSELDLAAFDPARLGDAAGRAQAAGIVLRALGAGGARDERLLRGLHALHAAVLRDVPGAADAVCDPFEVWRRAYHENPDLLPEAHGVALDGEEVVGMTQLWASQASDAILYTGFTGVARSHRRHGLATALKVASLAWARTLRTASGRPPVVRTSNADTNPMLGINLRLGFVERAARVRYERTLARTA
;
A
#
# COMPACT_ATOMS: atom_id res chain seq x y z
N MET A 1 5.96 46.87 -12.16
CA MET A 1 6.54 46.17 -10.99
C MET A 1 6.00 46.91 -9.79
N GLU A 2 5.07 46.29 -9.07
CA GLU A 2 4.54 46.86 -7.82
C GLU A 2 5.58 46.61 -6.73
N ARG A 3 5.97 47.69 -6.04
CA ARG A 3 6.95 47.65 -4.94
C ARG A 3 6.23 47.26 -3.65
N GLY A 4 6.71 46.21 -2.98
CA GLY A 4 6.16 45.73 -1.71
C GLY A 4 6.96 46.27 -0.53
N ARG A 5 6.28 46.74 0.52
CA ARG A 5 6.93 47.27 1.72
C ARG A 5 7.39 46.14 2.64
N CYS A 6 8.68 46.05 2.96
CA CYS A 6 9.22 45.01 3.83
C CYS A 6 8.80 45.20 5.29
N ALA A 7 8.35 44.14 5.96
CA ALA A 7 7.88 44.18 7.34
C ALA A 7 9.02 44.26 8.38
N ASP A 8 10.24 43.86 8.03
CA ASP A 8 11.41 43.87 8.92
C ASP A 8 12.17 45.22 8.86
N CYS A 9 12.25 45.90 7.70
CA CYS A 9 12.98 47.17 7.57
C CYS A 9 12.10 48.40 7.23
N GLY A 10 10.85 48.21 6.79
CA GLY A 10 9.91 49.31 6.51
C GLY A 10 10.11 50.05 5.18
N GLU A 11 11.04 49.61 4.31
CA GLU A 11 11.28 50.19 2.98
C GLU A 11 10.55 49.44 1.86
N GLU A 12 10.41 50.06 0.68
CA GLU A 12 9.74 49.48 -0.49
C GLU A 12 10.75 48.74 -1.40
N HIS A 13 10.52 47.44 -1.60
CA HIS A 13 11.36 46.57 -2.41
C HIS A 13 10.60 46.07 -3.65
N ASP A 14 11.29 45.94 -4.78
CA ASP A 14 10.69 45.39 -6.02
C ASP A 14 10.37 43.87 -5.87
N GLU A 15 11.01 43.18 -4.92
CA GLU A 15 10.80 41.76 -4.59
C GLU A 15 10.94 41.57 -3.07
N LEU A 16 10.05 40.77 -2.48
CA LEU A 16 10.03 40.51 -1.03
C LEU A 16 10.56 39.11 -0.75
N GLU A 17 11.62 39.01 0.03
CA GLU A 17 12.15 37.73 0.51
C GLU A 17 11.29 37.21 1.68
N PRO A 18 10.66 36.02 1.56
CA PRO A 18 9.64 35.61 2.51
C PRO A 18 10.27 35.06 3.78
N GLY A 19 9.63 35.28 4.92
CA GLY A 19 10.10 34.76 6.19
C GLY A 19 8.99 34.57 7.22
N PHE A 20 9.22 33.66 8.15
CA PHE A 20 8.27 33.38 9.24
C PHE A 20 8.68 34.11 10.52
N ARG A 21 7.69 34.73 11.18
CA ARG A 21 7.92 35.45 12.44
C ARG A 21 8.35 34.53 13.58
N ARG A 22 7.88 33.28 13.60
CA ARG A 22 8.14 32.29 14.66
C ARG A 22 8.04 30.86 14.13
N PRO A 23 8.65 29.86 14.79
CA PRO A 23 8.45 28.45 14.47
C PRO A 23 6.98 28.03 14.68
N ASP A 24 6.49 27.06 13.91
CA ASP A 24 5.10 26.64 14.00
C ASP A 24 4.77 26.02 15.36
N ALA A 25 5.76 25.37 15.98
CA ALA A 25 5.67 24.77 17.32
C ALA A 25 5.30 25.79 18.42
N VAL A 26 5.58 27.08 18.25
CA VAL A 26 5.17 28.12 19.20
C VAL A 26 3.65 28.30 19.22
N PHE A 27 2.98 28.06 18.09
CA PHE A 27 1.52 28.15 18.02
C PHE A 27 0.81 26.98 18.74
N ALA A 28 1.50 25.86 18.93
CA ALA A 28 1.00 24.72 19.70
C ALA A 28 1.06 24.96 21.22
N VAL A 29 1.82 25.96 21.68
CA VAL A 29 1.80 26.41 23.08
C VAL A 29 0.61 27.38 23.25
N PRO A 30 -0.28 27.16 24.23
CA PRO A 30 -1.39 28.07 24.53
C PRO A 30 -0.88 29.50 24.76
N GLU A 31 -1.60 30.50 24.24
CA GLU A 31 -1.11 31.89 24.21
C GLU A 31 -0.79 32.44 25.59
N GLU A 32 -1.64 32.13 26.58
CA GLU A 32 -1.49 32.48 27.98
C GLU A 32 -0.24 31.86 28.64
N GLU A 33 0.27 30.74 28.11
CA GLU A 33 1.43 30.05 28.65
C GLU A 33 2.74 30.43 27.94
N ARG A 34 2.68 31.08 26.77
CA ARG A 34 3.87 31.39 25.95
C ARG A 34 4.89 32.25 26.68
N ALA A 35 4.46 33.23 27.46
CA ALA A 35 5.38 34.11 28.20
C ALA A 35 6.19 33.36 29.27
N ALA A 36 5.69 32.24 29.78
CA ALA A 36 6.36 31.43 30.78
C ALA A 36 7.18 30.28 30.16
N ARG A 37 6.72 29.75 29.01
CA ARG A 37 7.26 28.52 28.39
C ARG A 37 8.15 28.75 27.17
N VAL A 38 8.03 29.91 26.52
CA VAL A 38 8.76 30.23 25.29
C VAL A 38 9.73 31.37 25.56
N SER A 39 11.02 31.13 25.31
CA SER A 39 12.04 32.17 25.24
C SER A 39 12.31 32.46 23.77
N GLU A 40 11.89 33.63 23.28
CA GLU A 40 12.02 34.04 21.88
C GLU A 40 12.81 35.34 21.72
N SER A 41 13.65 35.38 20.69
CA SER A 41 14.30 36.56 20.13
C SER A 41 14.13 36.55 18.60
N ASP A 42 14.66 37.55 17.89
CA ASP A 42 14.52 37.65 16.44
C ASP A 42 15.17 36.49 15.65
N ASP A 43 16.14 35.81 16.27
CA ASP A 43 16.95 34.77 15.63
C ASP A 43 17.00 33.44 16.42
N LEU A 44 16.55 33.41 17.68
CA LEU A 44 16.58 32.24 18.56
C LEU A 44 15.23 32.02 19.24
N VAL A 45 14.74 30.78 19.24
CA VAL A 45 13.56 30.38 20.02
C VAL A 45 13.88 29.10 20.78
N SER A 46 13.48 29.05 22.05
CA SER A 46 13.44 27.81 22.82
C SER A 46 12.10 27.65 23.53
N ILE A 47 11.62 26.41 23.61
CA ILE A 47 10.35 26.06 24.26
C ILE A 47 10.65 25.06 25.37
N ASP A 48 10.21 25.37 26.59
CA ASP A 48 10.40 24.60 27.84
C ASP A 48 11.85 24.22 28.14
N GLY A 49 12.81 24.88 27.47
CA GLY A 49 14.21 24.48 27.48
C GLY A 49 14.43 23.08 26.91
N GLU A 50 13.53 22.53 26.09
CA GLU A 50 13.64 21.19 25.48
C GLU A 50 13.73 21.23 23.95
N ALA A 51 13.02 22.17 23.31
CA ALA A 51 13.06 22.36 21.86
C ALA A 51 13.78 23.67 21.52
N PHE A 52 14.70 23.60 20.56
CA PHE A 52 15.61 24.69 20.21
C PHE A 52 15.52 24.98 18.71
N PHE A 53 15.34 26.25 18.36
CA PHE A 53 15.14 26.70 17.00
C PHE A 53 16.01 27.92 16.70
N ILE A 54 16.63 27.92 15.52
CA ILE A 54 17.41 29.05 15.02
C ILE A 54 16.81 29.55 13.71
N ARG A 55 16.93 30.85 13.46
CA ARG A 55 16.48 31.45 12.19
C ARG A 55 17.58 31.29 11.14
N CYS A 56 17.23 30.68 10.02
CA CYS A 56 18.13 30.41 8.91
C CYS A 56 17.55 30.95 7.60
N VAL A 57 18.40 31.13 6.61
CA VAL A 57 18.03 31.55 5.26
C VAL A 57 18.33 30.45 4.25
N ALA A 58 17.38 30.10 3.40
CA ALA A 58 17.55 29.18 2.29
C ALA A 58 17.83 30.00 1.02
N PRO A 59 19.08 30.10 0.56
CA PRO A 59 19.40 30.82 -0.67
C PRO A 59 18.95 30.02 -1.89
N ILE A 60 18.23 30.65 -2.81
CA ILE A 60 17.78 30.06 -4.08
C ILE A 60 18.43 30.84 -5.23
N PRO A 61 19.32 30.22 -6.03
CA PRO A 61 19.90 30.88 -7.19
C PRO A 61 18.82 31.31 -8.19
N VAL A 62 18.94 32.50 -8.76
CA VAL A 62 18.00 33.00 -9.77
C VAL A 62 18.72 33.16 -11.10
N ARG A 63 18.21 32.51 -12.15
CA ARG A 63 18.85 32.48 -13.46
C ARG A 63 18.98 33.89 -14.02
N GLY A 64 20.21 34.26 -14.40
CA GLY A 64 20.52 35.59 -14.93
C GLY A 64 20.74 36.67 -13.86
N ARG A 65 20.87 36.30 -12.58
CA ARG A 65 21.19 37.23 -11.47
C ARG A 65 22.39 36.72 -10.68
N GLU A 66 23.20 37.65 -10.18
CA GLU A 66 24.33 37.34 -9.30
C GLU A 66 23.90 37.08 -7.84
N ALA A 67 22.85 37.78 -7.37
CA ALA A 67 22.32 37.60 -6.03
C ALA A 67 21.19 36.54 -6.00
N PRO A 68 21.20 35.61 -5.03
CA PRO A 68 20.11 34.65 -4.84
C PRO A 68 18.87 35.30 -4.25
N TYR A 69 17.72 34.63 -4.38
CA TYR A 69 16.49 34.95 -3.66
C TYR A 69 16.39 34.07 -2.42
N SER A 70 16.24 34.65 -1.24
CA SER A 70 16.38 33.94 0.04
C SER A 70 15.04 33.75 0.74
N TRP A 71 14.82 32.55 1.29
CA TRP A 71 13.67 32.25 2.16
C TRP A 71 14.12 32.13 3.62
N GLY A 72 13.49 32.87 4.53
CA GLY A 72 13.74 32.76 5.97
C GLY A 72 12.90 31.67 6.62
N PHE A 73 13.55 30.64 7.17
CA PHE A 73 12.90 29.55 7.91
C PHE A 73 13.43 29.45 9.34
N TRP A 74 12.59 28.99 10.26
CA TRP A 74 13.05 28.47 11.53
C TRP A 74 13.47 27.01 11.37
N VAL A 75 14.62 26.64 11.93
CA VAL A 75 15.15 25.28 11.89
C VAL A 75 15.31 24.75 13.30
N LYS A 76 14.70 23.60 13.58
CA LYS A 76 14.89 22.87 14.84
C LYS A 76 16.24 22.16 14.82
N ILE A 77 17.04 22.36 15.86
CA ILE A 77 18.36 21.75 16.02
C ILE A 77 18.53 21.12 17.41
N ALA A 78 19.60 20.35 17.60
CA ALA A 78 19.93 19.79 18.91
C ALA A 78 20.33 20.89 19.90
N ARG A 79 20.17 20.63 21.21
CA ARG A 79 20.56 21.57 22.28
C ARG A 79 22.01 21.98 22.18
N ASP A 80 22.91 21.01 22.02
CA ASP A 80 24.35 21.25 21.99
C ASP A 80 24.73 22.17 20.81
N ASP A 81 24.10 21.95 19.66
CA ASP A 81 24.27 22.77 18.45
C ASP A 81 23.70 24.19 18.65
N PHE A 82 22.58 24.32 19.36
CA PHE A 82 21.98 25.61 19.70
C PHE A 82 22.87 26.44 20.64
N GLU A 83 23.45 25.79 21.66
CA GLU A 83 24.40 26.45 22.56
C GLU A 83 25.70 26.82 21.84
N ALA A 84 26.20 25.95 20.96
CA ALA A 84 27.37 26.21 20.13
C ALA A 84 27.12 27.39 19.19
N TYR A 85 25.96 27.44 18.52
CA TYR A 85 25.55 28.56 17.68
C TYR A 85 25.45 29.87 18.47
N ARG A 86 24.82 29.84 19.66
CA ARG A 86 24.69 31.02 20.50
C ARG A 86 26.04 31.61 20.91
N ARG A 87 27.02 30.75 21.26
CA ARG A 87 28.40 31.19 21.57
C ARG A 87 29.10 31.75 20.33
N ALA A 88 28.97 31.07 19.19
CA ALA A 88 29.59 31.48 17.94
C ALA A 88 29.04 32.83 17.41
N PHE A 89 27.77 33.14 17.70
CA PHE A 89 27.14 34.41 17.34
C PHE A 89 27.69 35.61 18.14
N ASP A 90 28.08 35.39 19.39
CA ASP A 90 28.62 36.44 20.27
C ASP A 90 30.13 36.69 20.05
N ASP A 91 30.90 35.64 19.69
CA ASP A 91 32.38 35.66 19.70
C ASP A 91 33.05 35.56 18.30
N ASP A 92 32.31 35.75 17.20
CA ASP A 92 32.79 35.52 15.82
C ASP A 92 33.46 34.13 15.67
N GLY A 93 32.63 33.08 15.78
CA GLY A 93 33.06 31.67 15.82
C GLY A 93 33.99 31.21 14.69
N PRO A 94 34.65 30.04 14.86
CA PRO A 94 35.73 29.58 13.98
C PRO A 94 35.27 29.37 12.53
N THR A 95 36.14 29.77 11.60
CA THR A 95 35.90 29.81 10.14
C THR A 95 35.66 28.45 9.48
N ASP A 96 35.94 27.35 10.18
CA ASP A 96 35.85 25.97 9.70
C ASP A 96 34.78 25.14 10.43
N HIS A 97 33.82 25.78 11.11
CA HIS A 97 32.75 25.08 11.78
C HIS A 97 31.95 24.20 10.80
N PRO A 98 31.77 22.89 11.05
CA PRO A 98 31.17 21.94 10.10
C PRO A 98 29.67 22.15 9.83
N GLY A 99 29.06 23.18 10.43
CA GLY A 99 27.61 23.36 10.49
C GLY A 99 26.91 22.34 11.38
N PHE A 100 25.58 22.27 11.27
CA PHE A 100 24.71 21.42 12.07
C PHE A 100 23.61 20.77 11.22
N ARG A 101 23.05 19.64 11.66
CA ARG A 101 21.83 19.09 11.06
C ARG A 101 20.60 19.62 11.78
N GLY A 102 19.50 19.79 11.04
CA GLY A 102 18.24 20.19 11.61
C GLY A 102 17.06 19.85 10.72
N THR A 103 15.87 20.28 11.15
CA THR A 103 14.63 20.15 10.39
C THR A 103 13.90 21.47 10.31
N ILE A 104 13.36 21.83 9.14
CA ILE A 104 12.54 23.05 8.99
C ILE A 104 11.32 22.96 9.91
N ALA A 105 11.05 24.05 10.64
CA ALA A 105 10.02 24.15 11.66
C ALA A 105 8.84 25.05 11.24
N ASN A 106 8.72 25.35 9.95
CA ASN A 106 7.61 26.14 9.39
C ASN A 106 7.00 25.48 8.16
N GLN A 107 5.68 25.57 8.07
CA GLN A 107 4.91 25.25 6.88
C GLN A 107 4.70 26.50 6.02
N SER A 108 5.25 26.48 4.80
CA SER A 108 5.00 27.52 3.81
C SER A 108 3.60 27.38 3.19
N HIS A 109 2.97 28.52 2.91
CA HIS A 109 1.70 28.60 2.18
C HIS A 109 1.90 28.82 0.68
N VAL A 110 3.13 29.10 0.24
CA VAL A 110 3.51 29.37 -1.16
C VAL A 110 4.31 28.21 -1.75
N LEU A 111 5.10 27.52 -0.92
CA LEU A 111 5.93 26.38 -1.33
C LEU A 111 5.25 25.05 -0.99
N PRO A 112 5.65 23.95 -1.65
CA PRO A 112 5.29 22.60 -1.21
C PRO A 112 5.67 22.35 0.25
N PRO A 113 5.10 21.31 0.88
CA PRO A 113 5.23 21.00 2.31
C PRO A 113 6.67 21.13 2.83
N THR A 114 6.92 22.16 3.66
CA THR A 114 8.26 22.47 4.16
C THR A 114 8.51 21.99 5.58
N LEU A 115 7.46 21.75 6.37
CA LEU A 115 7.60 21.35 7.77
C LEU A 115 8.23 19.95 7.88
N GLY A 116 9.29 19.84 8.69
CA GLY A 116 9.97 18.56 8.97
C GLY A 116 11.06 18.17 7.97
N LEU A 117 11.28 18.94 6.89
CA LEU A 117 12.34 18.63 5.92
C LEU A 117 13.72 18.71 6.55
N GLU A 118 14.55 17.69 6.31
CA GLU A 118 15.94 17.63 6.79
C GLU A 118 16.83 18.63 6.05
N VAL A 119 17.65 19.34 6.83
CA VAL A 119 18.57 20.37 6.33
C VAL A 119 19.95 20.25 6.96
N HIS A 120 20.96 20.71 6.22
CA HIS A 120 22.27 21.05 6.78
C HIS A 120 22.37 22.57 6.90
N VAL A 121 22.72 23.05 8.09
CA VAL A 121 22.87 24.47 8.42
C VAL A 121 24.34 24.84 8.37
N HIS A 122 24.69 25.81 7.54
CA HIS A 122 26.01 26.39 7.42
C HIS A 122 26.05 27.75 8.13
N LEU A 123 26.99 27.92 9.06
CA LEU A 123 27.14 29.16 9.79
C LEU A 123 27.72 30.26 8.91
N GLY A 124 27.13 31.45 8.99
CA GLY A 124 27.62 32.65 8.31
C GLY A 124 28.78 33.30 9.05
N ARG A 125 29.33 34.38 8.49
CA ARG A 125 30.35 35.20 9.16
C ARG A 125 29.70 36.34 9.93
N GLY A 126 30.21 36.67 11.11
CA GLY A 126 29.68 37.79 11.91
C GLY A 126 28.22 37.57 12.29
N ARG A 127 27.44 38.66 12.34
CA ARG A 127 26.00 38.63 12.62
C ARG A 127 25.13 38.17 11.43
N GLN A 128 25.72 37.53 10.41
CA GLN A 128 24.95 37.01 9.27
C GLN A 128 24.14 35.78 9.68
N ARG A 129 22.89 35.71 9.23
CA ARG A 129 22.02 34.56 9.48
C ARG A 129 22.59 33.30 8.80
N PRO A 130 22.58 32.14 9.47
CA PRO A 130 23.03 30.88 8.89
C PRO A 130 22.26 30.53 7.63
N HIS A 131 22.96 29.93 6.66
CA HIS A 131 22.34 29.39 5.46
C HIS A 131 21.91 27.94 5.69
N LEU A 132 20.77 27.54 5.14
CA LEU A 132 20.34 26.14 5.14
C LEU A 132 20.38 25.56 3.72
N MET A 133 20.76 24.29 3.63
CA MET A 133 20.70 23.47 2.43
C MET A 133 19.81 22.26 2.70
N LEU A 134 18.79 22.05 1.87
CA LEU A 134 17.91 20.88 2.00
C LEU A 134 18.65 19.60 1.59
N LEU A 135 18.33 18.49 2.28
CA LEU A 135 18.96 17.19 2.04
C LEU A 135 18.11 16.23 1.22
N ASP A 136 16.80 16.48 1.09
CA ASP A 136 15.89 15.65 0.31
C ASP A 136 15.92 16.05 -1.18
N GLU A 137 16.64 15.28 -2.00
CA GLU A 137 16.78 15.49 -3.45
C GLU A 137 15.45 15.38 -4.23
N SER A 138 14.39 14.87 -3.62
CA SER A 138 13.07 14.76 -4.25
C SER A 138 12.20 16.01 -4.07
N HIS A 139 12.57 16.89 -3.13
CA HIS A 139 11.78 18.09 -2.81
C HIS A 139 12.06 19.25 -3.78
N LEU A 140 11.01 19.99 -4.18
CA LEU A 140 11.14 21.07 -5.17
C LEU A 140 12.00 22.24 -4.70
N LEU A 141 12.00 22.52 -3.39
CA LEU A 141 12.87 23.55 -2.81
C LEU A 141 14.35 23.15 -2.92
N THR A 142 14.68 21.87 -2.74
CA THR A 142 16.04 21.34 -2.94
C THR A 142 16.48 21.51 -4.39
N ARG A 143 15.60 21.15 -5.34
CA ARG A 143 15.87 21.36 -6.78
C ARG A 143 16.01 22.83 -7.15
N ALA A 144 15.27 23.71 -6.49
CA ALA A 144 15.41 25.15 -6.66
C ALA A 144 16.78 25.66 -6.16
N GLN A 145 17.29 25.13 -5.04
CA GLN A 145 18.63 25.47 -4.54
C GLN A 145 19.75 24.95 -5.45
N GLU A 146 19.58 23.76 -6.03
CA GLU A 146 20.58 23.13 -6.92
C GLU A 146 20.62 23.77 -8.33
N LEU A 147 19.46 23.93 -8.96
CA LEU A 147 19.34 24.25 -10.39
C LEU A 147 18.99 25.71 -10.65
N GLY A 148 18.64 26.45 -9.60
CA GLY A 148 18.13 27.80 -9.67
C GLY A 148 16.76 27.91 -10.34
N VAL A 149 16.09 29.04 -10.09
CA VAL A 149 14.75 29.34 -10.60
C VAL A 149 14.77 30.50 -11.60
N ALA A 150 13.76 30.58 -12.46
CA ALA A 150 13.62 31.74 -13.34
C ALA A 150 13.11 32.98 -12.56
N PRO A 151 13.48 34.21 -12.96
CA PRO A 151 13.02 35.44 -12.30
C PRO A 151 11.49 35.54 -12.13
N ALA A 152 10.73 35.05 -13.10
CA ALA A 152 9.26 35.03 -13.03
C ALA A 152 8.71 34.23 -11.82
N VAL A 153 9.42 33.17 -11.40
CA VAL A 153 9.04 32.35 -10.24
C VAL A 153 9.24 33.15 -8.95
N VAL A 154 10.34 33.91 -8.86
CA VAL A 154 10.64 34.79 -7.72
C VAL A 154 9.63 35.93 -7.60
N HIS A 155 9.23 36.53 -8.72
CA HIS A 155 8.17 37.53 -8.74
C HIS A 155 6.83 36.95 -8.27
N ALA A 156 6.50 35.72 -8.69
CA ALA A 156 5.28 35.05 -8.27
C ALA A 156 5.27 34.74 -6.76
N TRP A 157 6.41 34.35 -6.18
CA TRP A 157 6.55 34.16 -4.74
C TRP A 157 6.49 35.48 -3.96
N SER A 158 7.16 36.52 -4.45
CA SER A 158 7.18 37.85 -3.83
C SER A 158 5.80 38.51 -3.80
N ALA A 159 5.03 38.37 -4.89
CA ALA A 159 3.68 38.95 -5.01
C ALA A 159 2.71 38.38 -3.96
N GLN A 160 2.91 37.14 -3.53
CA GLN A 160 2.10 36.49 -2.50
C GLN A 160 2.47 36.92 -1.07
N CYS A 161 3.56 37.70 -0.91
CA CYS A 161 4.12 38.09 0.38
C CYS A 161 3.93 39.58 0.75
N ALA A 162 3.36 40.43 -0.11
CA ALA A 162 3.31 41.89 0.09
C ALA A 162 2.23 42.37 1.10
N PRO A 163 2.59 43.21 2.11
CA PRO A 163 1.62 43.73 3.07
C PRO A 163 0.79 44.86 2.47
N GLY A 164 -0.54 44.74 2.57
CA GLY A 164 -1.46 45.67 1.92
C GLY A 164 -1.84 45.29 0.50
N ALA A 165 -1.43 44.11 0.00
CA ALA A 165 -2.23 43.38 -0.97
C ALA A 165 -3.62 43.21 -0.34
N ALA A 166 -4.50 44.16 -0.64
CA ALA A 166 -5.83 44.22 -0.07
C ALA A 166 -6.46 42.86 -0.31
N ARG A 167 -6.72 42.14 0.79
CA ARG A 167 -7.65 41.02 0.78
C ARG A 167 -8.94 41.62 0.22
N PRO A 168 -9.32 41.31 -1.03
CA PRO A 168 -10.40 42.04 -1.67
C PRO A 168 -11.67 41.85 -0.84
N PRO A 169 -12.47 42.89 -0.60
CA PRO A 169 -13.73 42.75 0.12
C PRO A 169 -14.57 41.69 -0.61
N PRO A 170 -15.32 40.83 0.11
CA PRO A 170 -16.04 39.74 -0.53
C PRO A 170 -17.17 40.31 -1.39
N GLU A 171 -16.91 40.46 -2.67
CA GLU A 171 -17.90 40.72 -3.72
C GLU A 171 -18.78 39.47 -3.95
N PRO A 172 -20.00 39.63 -4.49
CA PRO A 172 -21.14 38.79 -4.14
C PRO A 172 -20.97 37.31 -4.53
N ASP A 173 -21.06 36.46 -3.51
CA ASP A 173 -21.05 34.99 -3.47
C ASP A 173 -19.80 34.28 -4.01
N ALA A 174 -18.76 34.20 -3.17
CA ALA A 174 -17.48 33.52 -3.41
C ALA A 174 -17.56 31.98 -3.57
N ARG A 175 -18.75 31.42 -3.85
CA ARG A 175 -18.97 29.99 -4.08
C ARG A 175 -18.80 29.56 -5.53
N GLU A 176 -18.44 30.45 -6.45
CA GLU A 176 -18.45 30.19 -7.89
C GLU A 176 -17.09 30.36 -8.60
N ARG A 177 -16.00 30.03 -7.92
CA ARG A 177 -14.67 29.87 -8.53
C ARG A 177 -14.21 28.42 -8.44
N ALA A 178 -13.46 27.93 -9.44
CA ALA A 178 -12.76 26.64 -9.32
C ALA A 178 -11.77 26.73 -8.16
N ALA A 179 -11.86 25.80 -7.22
CA ALA A 179 -10.95 25.76 -6.09
C ALA A 179 -9.52 25.43 -6.53
N THR A 180 -8.53 25.78 -5.71
CA THR A 180 -7.11 25.53 -5.98
C THR A 180 -6.48 24.67 -4.88
N LEU A 181 -5.45 23.90 -5.25
CA LEU A 181 -4.76 22.98 -4.34
C LEU A 181 -4.24 23.69 -3.09
N GLU A 182 -3.81 24.93 -3.26
CA GLU A 182 -3.13 25.74 -2.27
C GLU A 182 -4.10 26.43 -1.30
N ALA A 183 -5.29 26.82 -1.75
CA ALA A 183 -6.25 27.56 -0.94
C ALA A 183 -7.32 26.66 -0.31
N GLU A 184 -7.78 25.64 -1.04
CA GLU A 184 -8.84 24.73 -0.58
C GLU A 184 -8.35 23.30 -0.39
N GLY A 185 -7.06 23.01 -0.59
CA GLY A 185 -6.52 21.66 -0.49
C GLY A 185 -6.88 20.77 -1.66
N TRP A 186 -7.55 21.31 -2.70
CA TRP A 186 -7.90 20.60 -3.92
C TRP A 186 -8.13 21.54 -5.11
N THR A 187 -7.85 21.08 -6.33
CA THR A 187 -8.14 21.83 -7.59
C THR A 187 -8.77 20.92 -8.62
N LEU A 188 -9.56 21.48 -9.53
CA LEU A 188 -9.88 20.81 -10.79
C LEU A 188 -8.67 20.81 -11.73
N LEU A 189 -8.53 19.72 -12.47
CA LEU A 189 -7.51 19.56 -13.51
C LEU A 189 -8.16 19.45 -14.88
N LEU A 190 -7.40 19.80 -15.91
CA LEU A 190 -7.73 19.44 -17.27
C LEU A 190 -7.40 17.96 -17.51
N PRO A 191 -8.18 17.24 -18.33
CA PRO A 191 -7.88 15.87 -18.75
C PRO A 191 -6.45 15.67 -19.28
N GLY A 192 -5.94 16.65 -20.04
CA GLY A 192 -4.56 16.63 -20.53
C GLY A 192 -3.50 16.63 -19.43
N GLU A 193 -3.77 17.27 -18.27
CA GLU A 193 -2.85 17.30 -17.12
C GLU A 193 -2.73 15.95 -16.41
N VAL A 194 -3.68 15.04 -16.65
CA VAL A 194 -3.68 13.67 -16.11
C VAL A 194 -3.43 12.61 -17.19
N GLY A 195 -2.94 13.04 -18.37
CA GLY A 195 -2.62 12.16 -19.49
C GLY A 195 -3.85 11.50 -20.11
N ARG A 196 -5.02 12.15 -20.06
CA ARG A 196 -6.27 11.69 -20.66
C ARG A 196 -6.68 12.63 -21.81
N GLU A 197 -7.02 12.06 -22.96
CA GLU A 197 -7.63 12.83 -24.04
C GLU A 197 -9.11 13.11 -23.72
N VAL A 198 -9.58 14.29 -24.10
CA VAL A 198 -11.00 14.66 -24.01
C VAL A 198 -11.69 14.00 -25.20
N GLU A 199 -12.50 12.98 -24.97
CA GLU A 199 -13.40 12.49 -26.02
C GLU A 199 -14.38 13.60 -26.39
N ALA A 200 -14.56 13.86 -27.69
CA ALA A 200 -15.50 14.86 -28.16
C ALA A 200 -16.92 14.49 -27.69
N LEU A 201 -17.48 15.30 -26.80
CA LEU A 201 -18.80 15.07 -26.24
C LEU A 201 -19.85 15.11 -27.36
N PRO A 202 -20.71 14.07 -27.52
CA PRO A 202 -21.68 14.01 -28.61
C PRO A 202 -22.79 15.07 -28.47
N SER A 203 -23.01 15.60 -27.27
CA SER A 203 -23.87 16.75 -26.97
C SER A 203 -23.41 17.42 -25.66
N ALA A 204 -23.81 18.67 -25.42
CA ALA A 204 -23.50 19.35 -24.15
C ALA A 204 -24.35 18.75 -22.99
N PRO A 205 -23.78 18.58 -21.79
CA PRO A 205 -24.53 18.12 -20.62
C PRO A 205 -25.53 19.18 -20.14
N GLU A 206 -26.63 18.71 -19.55
CA GLU A 206 -27.72 19.52 -19.02
C GLU A 206 -27.83 19.39 -17.49
N PRO A 207 -28.48 20.33 -16.79
CA PRO A 207 -28.83 20.14 -15.38
C PRO A 207 -29.59 18.81 -15.16
N GLY A 208 -29.12 18.01 -14.20
CA GLY A 208 -29.56 16.63 -13.95
C GLY A 208 -28.56 15.56 -14.41
N ASP A 209 -27.58 15.93 -15.23
CA ASP A 209 -26.53 15.03 -15.70
C ASP A 209 -25.36 14.93 -14.71
N LEU A 210 -24.72 13.77 -14.64
CA LEU A 210 -23.50 13.55 -13.85
C LEU A 210 -22.28 13.76 -14.72
N VAL A 211 -21.42 14.71 -14.38
CA VAL A 211 -20.14 14.96 -15.09
C VAL A 211 -18.96 14.44 -14.28
N LYS A 212 -17.99 13.81 -14.95
CA LYS A 212 -16.75 13.33 -14.35
C LYS A 212 -15.62 14.29 -14.66
N ALA A 213 -14.89 14.71 -13.63
CA ALA A 213 -13.72 15.56 -13.79
C ALA A 213 -12.57 15.13 -12.87
N PRO A 214 -11.30 15.33 -13.26
CA PRO A 214 -10.16 15.07 -12.40
C PRO A 214 -9.96 16.22 -11.40
N PHE A 215 -9.73 15.88 -10.14
CA PHE A 215 -9.43 16.80 -9.07
C PHE A 215 -8.09 16.38 -8.46
N ALA A 216 -7.16 17.30 -8.26
CA ALA A 216 -6.01 17.03 -7.40
C ALA A 216 -6.32 17.48 -5.97
N PHE A 217 -5.77 16.77 -4.99
CA PHE A 217 -5.89 16.99 -3.57
C PHE A 217 -4.51 16.99 -2.93
N LEU A 218 -4.34 17.72 -1.83
CA LEU A 218 -3.20 17.57 -0.93
C LEU A 218 -3.58 16.63 0.21
N ALA A 219 -2.94 15.46 0.29
CA ALA A 219 -3.24 14.41 1.26
C ALA A 219 -2.10 14.23 2.25
N ALA A 220 -2.35 14.40 3.55
CA ALA A 220 -1.39 14.05 4.59
C ALA A 220 -1.37 12.52 4.81
N GLY A 221 -0.18 11.93 4.74
CA GLY A 221 0.10 10.53 5.01
C GLY A 221 0.28 10.24 6.51
N PRO A 222 0.36 8.95 6.91
CA PRO A 222 0.41 8.53 8.31
C PRO A 222 1.63 9.04 9.08
N HIS A 223 2.68 9.48 8.38
CA HIS A 223 3.91 10.01 8.94
C HIS A 223 4.10 11.51 8.67
N GLY A 224 3.04 12.19 8.22
CA GLY A 224 3.04 13.64 7.99
C GLY A 224 3.44 14.07 6.59
N GLU A 225 3.77 13.14 5.67
CA GLU A 225 4.07 13.52 4.29
C GLU A 225 2.81 14.04 3.56
N ILE A 226 2.88 15.21 2.93
CA ILE A 226 1.74 15.70 2.13
C ILE A 226 1.99 15.35 0.67
N THR A 227 1.14 14.49 0.11
CA THR A 227 1.21 14.01 -1.27
C THR A 227 0.10 14.63 -2.12
N ARG A 228 0.45 15.16 -3.30
CA ARG A 228 -0.56 15.53 -4.30
C ARG A 228 -1.16 14.25 -4.87
N ARG A 229 -2.45 14.02 -4.61
CA ARG A 229 -3.22 12.86 -5.05
C ARG A 229 -4.26 13.34 -6.05
N THR A 230 -4.42 12.64 -7.16
CA THR A 230 -5.48 12.97 -8.12
C THR A 230 -6.62 11.97 -7.97
N GLU A 231 -7.81 12.45 -7.67
CA GLU A 231 -9.04 11.67 -7.62
C GLU A 231 -9.97 12.12 -8.76
N PHE A 232 -10.79 11.22 -9.28
CA PHE A 232 -11.74 11.53 -10.35
C PHE A 232 -13.14 11.57 -9.77
N MET A 233 -13.70 12.77 -9.71
CA MET A 233 -14.93 13.03 -8.99
C MET A 233 -16.13 13.11 -9.94
N TRP A 234 -17.29 12.67 -9.46
CA TRP A 234 -18.57 12.87 -10.12
C TRP A 234 -19.27 14.08 -9.52
N VAL A 235 -19.79 14.94 -10.40
CA VAL A 235 -20.52 16.15 -10.02
C VAL A 235 -21.91 16.06 -10.67
N LEU A 236 -22.96 16.05 -9.85
CA LEU A 236 -24.33 16.16 -10.33
C LEU A 236 -24.60 17.61 -10.69
N LEU A 237 -24.74 17.90 -11.99
CA LEU A 237 -25.00 19.25 -12.47
C LEU A 237 -26.40 19.71 -12.08
N ASP A 238 -26.50 20.92 -11.58
CA ASP A 238 -27.78 21.57 -11.30
C ASP A 238 -27.91 22.94 -11.97
N VAL A 239 -26.80 23.51 -12.47
CA VAL A 239 -26.79 24.78 -13.19
C VAL A 239 -25.77 24.80 -14.33
N VAL A 240 -26.18 25.31 -15.49
CA VAL A 240 -25.32 25.60 -16.64
C VAL A 240 -25.47 27.08 -16.98
N ARG A 241 -24.36 27.84 -16.92
CA ARG A 241 -24.36 29.28 -17.15
C ARG A 241 -23.95 29.63 -18.57
N GLY A 242 -24.45 30.77 -19.07
CA GLY A 242 -24.17 31.26 -20.43
C GLY A 242 -22.74 31.75 -20.68
N ASP A 243 -21.91 31.82 -19.63
CA ASP A 243 -20.47 32.15 -19.68
C ASP A 243 -19.57 30.89 -19.75
N GLY A 244 -20.18 29.69 -19.86
CA GLY A 244 -19.48 28.42 -20.03
C GLY A 244 -19.14 27.68 -18.73
N TRP A 245 -19.56 28.19 -17.57
CA TRP A 245 -19.39 27.50 -16.28
C TRP A 245 -20.59 26.61 -15.93
N TRP A 246 -20.30 25.42 -15.41
CA TRP A 246 -21.26 24.43 -14.94
C TRP A 246 -21.08 24.25 -13.43
N GLY A 247 -22.19 24.36 -12.70
CA GLY A 247 -22.23 24.19 -11.25
C GLY A 247 -23.00 22.93 -10.88
N GLY A 248 -22.52 22.26 -9.83
CA GLY A 248 -23.16 21.05 -9.33
C GLY A 248 -22.59 20.62 -7.99
N ALA A 249 -23.17 19.57 -7.41
CA ALA A 249 -22.71 19.00 -6.14
C ALA A 249 -21.90 17.72 -6.39
N LEU A 250 -20.84 17.52 -5.60
CA LEU A 250 -20.09 16.26 -5.62
C LEU A 250 -20.95 15.08 -5.18
N GLU A 251 -21.00 14.03 -5.97
CA GLU A 251 -21.83 12.85 -5.67
C GLU A 251 -21.07 11.80 -4.84
N ASN A 252 -19.74 11.74 -4.97
CA ASN A 252 -18.88 10.77 -4.28
C ASN A 252 -17.89 11.43 -3.31
N GLN A 253 -17.57 10.74 -2.22
CA GLN A 253 -16.62 11.20 -1.20
C GLN A 253 -15.17 11.05 -1.73
N PRO A 254 -14.30 12.09 -1.63
CA PRO A 254 -12.89 11.96 -1.98
C PRO A 254 -12.20 10.92 -1.09
N PHE A 255 -11.38 10.04 -1.67
CA PHE A 255 -10.59 9.03 -0.93
C PHE A 255 -9.34 9.60 -0.25
N VAL A 256 -9.28 10.92 -0.14
CA VAL A 256 -8.21 11.71 0.48
C VAL A 256 -8.80 12.51 1.65
N PRO A 257 -8.19 12.46 2.85
CA PRO A 257 -8.60 13.34 3.95
C PRO A 257 -8.39 14.81 3.55
N GLY A 258 -9.44 15.62 3.61
CA GLY A 258 -9.40 17.01 3.19
C GLY A 258 -10.75 17.72 3.42
N PRO A 259 -10.84 19.02 3.11
CA PRO A 259 -12.04 19.82 3.40
C PRO A 259 -13.21 19.55 2.42
N LEU A 260 -13.01 18.73 1.39
CA LEU A 260 -14.01 18.42 0.38
C LEU A 260 -14.77 17.12 0.72
N ALA A 261 -16.09 17.15 0.62
CA ALA A 261 -16.95 16.00 0.92
C ALA A 261 -18.07 15.85 -0.12
N ALA A 262 -18.69 14.67 -0.18
CA ALA A 262 -19.94 14.49 -0.94
C ALA A 262 -20.96 15.57 -0.55
N GLY A 263 -21.66 16.12 -1.54
CA GLY A 263 -22.57 17.25 -1.42
C GLY A 263 -21.90 18.63 -1.49
N THR A 264 -20.57 18.72 -1.54
CA THR A 264 -19.89 20.02 -1.68
C THR A 264 -20.09 20.57 -3.09
N ARG A 265 -20.50 21.83 -3.18
CA ARG A 265 -20.71 22.50 -4.46
C ARG A 265 -19.39 22.85 -5.12
N VAL A 266 -19.29 22.54 -6.41
CA VAL A 266 -18.11 22.77 -7.24
C VAL A 266 -18.52 23.36 -8.58
N TRP A 267 -17.57 24.05 -9.21
CA TRP A 267 -17.75 24.70 -10.51
C TRP A 267 -16.69 24.22 -11.47
N LEU A 268 -17.13 23.85 -12.66
CA LEU A 268 -16.28 23.30 -13.70
C LEU A 268 -16.68 23.85 -15.08
N ARG A 269 -15.90 23.53 -16.10
CA ARG A 269 -16.10 23.96 -17.49
C ARG A 269 -16.06 22.74 -18.41
N PRO A 270 -16.57 22.83 -19.65
CA PRO A 270 -16.48 21.75 -20.62
C PRO A 270 -15.06 21.14 -20.73
N GLU A 271 -14.03 21.99 -20.73
CA GLU A 271 -12.64 21.53 -20.85
C GLU A 271 -12.13 20.71 -19.65
N HIS A 272 -12.80 20.75 -18.50
CA HIS A 272 -12.45 19.95 -17.32
C HIS A 272 -13.15 18.58 -17.31
N VAL A 273 -14.14 18.37 -18.18
CA VAL A 273 -14.97 17.16 -18.17
C VAL A 273 -14.31 16.06 -18.98
N LEU A 274 -14.15 14.91 -18.34
CA LEU A 274 -13.68 13.68 -18.94
C LEU A 274 -14.81 12.91 -19.62
N ALA A 275 -15.99 12.89 -19.00
CA ALA A 275 -17.18 12.18 -19.49
C ALA A 275 -18.43 12.69 -18.74
N PHE A 276 -19.63 12.43 -19.26
CA PHE A 276 -20.87 12.67 -18.52
C PHE A 276 -21.92 11.57 -18.77
N LEU A 277 -22.85 11.44 -17.83
CA LEU A 277 -24.00 10.52 -17.89
C LEU A 277 -25.29 11.34 -17.85
N ARG A 278 -26.22 11.02 -18.75
CA ARG A 278 -27.55 11.65 -18.75
C ARG A 278 -28.34 11.18 -17.52
N GLY A 279 -28.90 12.12 -16.76
CA GLY A 279 -29.77 11.78 -15.63
C GLY A 279 -31.04 11.06 -16.12
N GLU A 280 -31.42 9.94 -15.49
CA GLU A 280 -32.73 9.35 -15.74
C GLU A 280 -33.81 10.38 -15.34
N GLN A 281 -34.59 10.85 -16.31
CA GLN A 281 -35.68 11.79 -16.05
C GLN A 281 -36.70 11.15 -15.09
N GLY A 282 -36.65 11.54 -13.82
CA GLY A 282 -37.68 11.23 -12.84
C GLY A 282 -38.97 12.01 -13.14
N GLY A 283 -39.86 11.43 -13.94
CA GLY A 283 -41.28 11.80 -13.94
C GLY A 283 -42.03 11.01 -12.86
N PRO A 284 -42.93 11.63 -12.07
CA PRO A 284 -43.73 10.90 -11.10
C PRO A 284 -44.85 10.16 -11.81
N GLY A 285 -44.83 8.82 -11.74
CA GLY A 285 -45.92 7.95 -12.18
C GLY A 285 -45.69 7.27 -13.53
N GLY A 286 -45.49 5.95 -13.50
CA GLY A 286 -45.41 5.13 -14.70
C GLY A 286 -45.05 3.70 -14.37
N SER A 287 -46.06 2.83 -14.38
CA SER A 287 -46.01 1.39 -14.15
C SER A 287 -44.89 0.63 -14.85
N VAL A 288 -44.36 -0.38 -14.15
CA VAL A 288 -43.56 -1.49 -14.67
C VAL A 288 -44.17 -2.07 -15.96
N PRO A 289 -43.44 -2.14 -17.09
CA PRO A 289 -43.76 -3.04 -18.17
C PRO A 289 -42.94 -4.34 -18.02
N SER A 290 -43.69 -5.42 -17.93
CA SER A 290 -43.30 -6.82 -18.03
C SER A 290 -42.37 -7.14 -19.21
N ALA A 291 -41.51 -8.14 -18.98
CA ALA A 291 -40.61 -8.76 -19.95
C ALA A 291 -41.29 -9.17 -21.28
N PRO A 292 -40.54 -9.12 -22.41
CA PRO A 292 -40.82 -9.98 -23.54
C PRO A 292 -39.74 -11.06 -23.68
N GLY A 293 -40.18 -12.31 -23.52
CA GLY A 293 -40.00 -13.41 -24.47
C GLY A 293 -38.61 -13.65 -25.08
N CYS A 294 -38.03 -14.79 -24.71
CA CYS A 294 -37.05 -15.53 -25.50
C CYS A 294 -37.46 -15.64 -26.98
N ALA A 295 -36.56 -15.26 -27.88
CA ALA A 295 -36.43 -15.85 -29.21
C ALA A 295 -34.97 -15.76 -29.64
N GLY A 296 -34.38 -16.90 -30.03
CA GLY A 296 -32.96 -17.04 -30.30
C GLY A 296 -32.53 -16.42 -31.62
N SER A 297 -31.30 -15.90 -31.64
CA SER A 297 -30.48 -15.83 -32.84
C SER A 297 -29.00 -15.93 -32.45
N ALA A 298 -28.35 -16.97 -32.95
CA ALA A 298 -26.91 -17.13 -32.89
C ALA A 298 -26.22 -16.01 -33.71
N GLY A 299 -25.11 -15.50 -33.18
CA GLY A 299 -24.06 -14.88 -34.00
C GLY A 299 -24.08 -13.36 -34.11
N ARG A 300 -23.61 -12.67 -33.06
CA ARG A 300 -22.64 -11.57 -33.16
C ARG A 300 -21.99 -11.41 -31.79
N ARG A 301 -20.66 -11.54 -31.72
CA ARG A 301 -19.91 -11.13 -30.53
C ARG A 301 -19.87 -9.62 -30.58
N ASP A 302 -20.64 -8.95 -29.72
CA ASP A 302 -20.40 -7.55 -29.45
C ASP A 302 -18.96 -7.41 -28.92
N PRO A 303 -18.18 -6.45 -29.44
CA PRO A 303 -16.87 -6.14 -28.87
C PRO A 303 -17.06 -5.82 -27.39
N LEU A 304 -16.19 -6.38 -26.55
CA LEU A 304 -16.16 -6.04 -25.13
C LEU A 304 -16.07 -4.50 -25.03
N PRO A 305 -16.84 -3.84 -24.15
CA PRO A 305 -16.63 -2.41 -23.89
C PRO A 305 -15.15 -2.21 -23.58
N GLU A 306 -14.58 -1.07 -23.97
CA GLU A 306 -13.16 -0.77 -23.82
C GLU A 306 -12.83 -0.71 -22.31
N VAL A 307 -12.50 -1.86 -21.74
CA VAL A 307 -12.23 -2.02 -20.31
C VAL A 307 -10.85 -1.47 -20.06
N ALA A 308 -10.76 -0.33 -19.39
CA ALA A 308 -9.48 0.25 -18.98
C ALA A 308 -8.79 -0.68 -17.97
N ILE A 309 -7.76 -1.39 -18.43
CA ILE A 309 -6.85 -2.17 -17.59
C ILE A 309 -5.75 -1.22 -17.10
N LEU A 310 -5.63 -1.05 -15.78
CA LEU A 310 -4.72 -0.08 -15.15
C LEU A 310 -3.61 -0.79 -14.38
N GLN A 311 -2.40 -0.24 -14.43
CA GLN A 311 -1.36 -0.62 -13.47
C GLN A 311 -1.73 -0.06 -12.09
N LEU A 312 -1.78 -0.91 -11.08
CA LEU A 312 -2.10 -0.46 -9.72
C LEU A 312 -0.86 0.12 -9.01
N PRO A 313 -0.91 1.33 -8.45
CA PRO A 313 0.18 1.88 -7.66
C PRO A 313 0.32 1.09 -6.34
N ARG A 314 1.54 0.98 -5.83
CA ARG A 314 1.79 0.41 -4.50
C ARG A 314 1.45 1.45 -3.43
N SER A 315 0.20 1.47 -2.98
CA SER A 315 -0.32 2.35 -1.92
C SER A 315 -1.18 1.56 -0.95
N SER A 316 -1.36 2.08 0.26
CA SER A 316 -2.25 1.46 1.26
C SER A 316 -3.68 1.27 0.71
N ALA A 317 -4.23 2.27 0.01
CA ALA A 317 -5.56 2.18 -0.60
C ALA A 317 -5.68 1.05 -1.64
N THR A 318 -4.64 0.85 -2.47
CA THR A 318 -4.60 -0.27 -3.42
C THR A 318 -4.65 -1.61 -2.69
N TYR A 319 -3.87 -1.77 -1.62
CA TYR A 319 -3.82 -3.03 -0.87
C TYR A 319 -5.12 -3.29 -0.11
N GLU A 320 -5.79 -2.26 0.39
CA GLU A 320 -7.14 -2.38 0.98
C GLU A 320 -8.18 -2.78 -0.06
N ALA A 321 -8.20 -2.13 -1.22
CA ALA A 321 -9.11 -2.48 -2.31
C ALA A 321 -8.86 -3.90 -2.86
N LEU A 322 -7.59 -4.30 -2.95
CA LEU A 322 -7.17 -5.65 -3.33
C LEU A 322 -7.59 -6.68 -2.29
N ALA A 323 -7.37 -6.41 -1.01
CA ALA A 323 -7.81 -7.29 0.08
C ALA A 323 -9.33 -7.44 0.08
N ALA A 324 -10.07 -6.34 -0.09
CA ALA A 324 -11.52 -6.35 -0.15
C ALA A 324 -12.04 -7.16 -1.34
N LEU A 325 -11.47 -6.99 -2.54
CA LEU A 325 -11.80 -7.81 -3.71
C LEU A 325 -11.52 -9.29 -3.44
N ARG A 326 -10.31 -9.61 -2.96
CA ARG A 326 -9.89 -10.99 -2.66
C ARG A 326 -10.79 -11.65 -1.64
N ASN A 327 -11.22 -10.93 -0.61
CA ASN A 327 -12.13 -11.45 0.40
C ASN A 327 -13.54 -11.70 -0.15
N ARG A 328 -13.97 -10.98 -1.20
CA ARG A 328 -15.23 -11.30 -1.91
C ARG A 328 -15.07 -12.45 -2.89
N VAL A 329 -13.92 -12.57 -3.55
CA VAL A 329 -13.63 -13.66 -4.49
C VAL A 329 -13.33 -14.96 -3.75
N TRP A 330 -12.67 -14.92 -2.60
CA TRP A 330 -12.18 -16.05 -1.79
C TRP A 330 -12.53 -15.85 -0.30
N PRO A 331 -13.82 -15.76 0.09
CA PRO A 331 -14.22 -15.59 1.49
C PRO A 331 -13.70 -16.70 2.42
N GLU A 332 -13.46 -17.88 1.86
CA GLU A 332 -12.88 -19.03 2.53
C GLU A 332 -11.37 -18.93 2.74
N SER A 333 -10.67 -17.98 2.14
CA SER A 333 -9.22 -17.75 2.28
C SER A 333 -8.97 -16.26 2.48
N PRO A 334 -9.37 -15.69 3.64
CA PRO A 334 -9.33 -14.26 3.86
C PRO A 334 -7.89 -13.73 3.84
N THR A 335 -7.75 -12.49 3.41
CA THR A 335 -6.50 -11.73 3.33
C THR A 335 -6.69 -10.32 3.90
N CYS A 336 -5.59 -9.61 4.13
CA CYS A 336 -5.59 -8.23 4.65
C CYS A 336 -4.52 -7.40 3.94
N ALA A 337 -4.69 -6.07 3.95
CA ALA A 337 -3.76 -5.15 3.30
C ALA A 337 -2.33 -5.27 3.87
N ALA A 338 -2.19 -5.41 5.19
CA ALA A 338 -0.89 -5.55 5.84
C ALA A 338 -0.10 -6.78 5.34
N TRP A 339 -0.78 -7.92 5.15
CA TRP A 339 -0.15 -9.11 4.57
C TRP A 339 0.27 -8.88 3.11
N LEU A 340 -0.57 -8.23 2.31
CA LEU A 340 -0.25 -7.92 0.92
C LEU A 340 0.95 -6.98 0.80
N VAL A 341 1.03 -5.95 1.66
CA VAL A 341 2.19 -5.04 1.75
C VAL A 341 3.45 -5.82 2.07
N ARG A 342 3.41 -6.66 3.11
CA ARG A 342 4.57 -7.47 3.54
C ARG A 342 5.00 -8.44 2.44
N SER A 343 4.05 -9.14 1.84
CA SER A 343 4.31 -10.08 0.73
C SER A 343 4.92 -9.39 -0.49
N ASP A 344 4.47 -8.17 -0.83
CA ASP A 344 5.05 -7.37 -1.90
C ASP A 344 6.48 -6.89 -1.56
N ALA A 345 6.76 -6.54 -0.31
CA ALA A 345 8.06 -6.09 0.18
C ALA A 345 9.10 -7.21 0.31
N GLU A 346 8.67 -8.45 0.57
CA GLU A 346 9.51 -9.64 0.65
C GLU A 346 9.94 -10.18 -0.72
N ARG A 347 9.39 -9.65 -1.82
CA ARG A 347 9.80 -10.07 -3.17
C ARG A 347 11.25 -9.68 -3.42
N GLU A 348 11.98 -10.59 -4.08
CA GLU A 348 13.38 -10.35 -4.44
C GLU A 348 13.52 -9.06 -5.26
N PRO A 349 14.50 -8.19 -4.95
CA PRO A 349 14.80 -7.02 -5.76
C PRO A 349 15.05 -7.40 -7.22
N GLY A 350 14.31 -6.79 -8.14
CA GLY A 350 14.39 -7.10 -9.58
C GLY A 350 13.54 -8.30 -10.03
N ALA A 351 12.79 -8.96 -9.14
CA ALA A 351 11.82 -9.97 -9.54
C ALA A 351 10.77 -9.36 -10.48
N ALA A 352 10.58 -9.98 -11.65
CA ALA A 352 9.55 -9.58 -12.60
C ALA A 352 8.17 -9.87 -12.01
N PHE A 353 7.51 -8.84 -11.50
CA PHE A 353 6.16 -8.85 -10.95
C PHE A 353 5.33 -7.75 -11.61
N GLU A 354 4.13 -8.10 -12.06
CA GLU A 354 3.17 -7.18 -12.67
C GLU A 354 1.80 -7.36 -12.01
N ARG A 355 1.12 -6.25 -11.75
CA ARG A 355 -0.24 -6.21 -11.20
C ARG A 355 -1.05 -5.16 -11.96
N VAL A 356 -2.10 -5.63 -12.61
CA VAL A 356 -3.06 -4.79 -13.34
C VAL A 356 -4.47 -5.04 -12.83
N ALA A 357 -5.35 -4.05 -12.92
CA ALA A 357 -6.71 -4.18 -12.44
C ALA A 357 -7.71 -3.41 -13.29
N VAL A 358 -8.98 -3.73 -13.06
CA VAL A 358 -10.14 -3.03 -13.60
C VAL A 358 -10.92 -2.48 -12.43
N LEU A 359 -11.16 -1.17 -12.44
CA LEU A 359 -12.00 -0.52 -11.44
C LEU A 359 -13.47 -0.86 -11.67
N ASP A 360 -14.25 -0.91 -10.59
CA ASP A 360 -15.70 -1.07 -10.67
C ASP A 360 -16.30 0.17 -11.36
N PRO A 361 -17.04 0.01 -12.49
CA PRO A 361 -17.66 1.13 -13.17
C PRO A 361 -18.67 1.91 -12.31
N GLY A 362 -19.32 1.24 -11.35
CA GLY A 362 -20.27 1.85 -10.43
C GLY A 362 -19.63 2.47 -9.18
N ASP A 363 -18.41 2.07 -8.84
CA ASP A 363 -17.65 2.60 -7.71
C ASP A 363 -16.14 2.49 -7.99
N PRO A 364 -15.51 3.52 -8.58
CA PRO A 364 -14.10 3.47 -8.97
C PRO A 364 -13.11 3.28 -7.81
N SER A 365 -13.56 3.39 -6.56
CA SER A 365 -12.73 3.06 -5.39
C SER A 365 -12.58 1.56 -5.15
N ARG A 366 -13.42 0.76 -5.81
CA ARG A 366 -13.42 -0.69 -5.75
C ARG A 366 -12.81 -1.27 -7.02
N LEU A 367 -12.27 -2.48 -6.87
CA LEU A 367 -11.82 -3.27 -8.01
C LEU A 367 -12.95 -4.21 -8.46
N ALA A 368 -13.30 -4.14 -9.74
CA ALA A 368 -14.14 -5.15 -10.40
C ALA A 368 -13.34 -6.40 -10.77
N ALA A 369 -12.04 -6.26 -11.03
CA ALA A 369 -11.14 -7.39 -11.29
C ALA A 369 -9.67 -7.01 -11.10
N VAL A 370 -8.82 -8.00 -10.84
CA VAL A 370 -7.35 -7.86 -10.78
C VAL A 370 -6.68 -9.03 -11.46
N ALA A 371 -5.51 -8.79 -12.05
CA ALA A 371 -4.61 -9.83 -12.48
C ALA A 371 -3.18 -9.54 -12.03
N GLU A 372 -2.50 -10.59 -11.61
CA GLU A 372 -1.09 -10.53 -11.22
C GLU A 372 -0.29 -11.58 -11.99
N ARG A 373 0.96 -11.26 -12.31
CA ARG A 373 1.90 -12.15 -12.99
C ARG A 373 3.28 -12.05 -12.35
N TRP A 374 3.92 -13.18 -12.10
CA TRP A 374 5.28 -13.22 -11.56
C TRP A 374 6.10 -14.39 -12.09
N ARG A 375 7.42 -14.28 -12.03
CA ARG A 375 8.32 -15.42 -12.33
C ARG A 375 8.42 -16.34 -11.11
N LEU A 376 8.38 -17.65 -11.36
CA LEU A 376 8.64 -18.64 -10.32
C LEU A 376 10.14 -18.92 -10.28
N ARG A 377 10.75 -18.87 -9.09
CA ARG A 377 12.12 -19.36 -8.89
C ARG A 377 12.10 -20.88 -9.04
N THR A 378 12.75 -21.39 -10.07
CA THR A 378 12.86 -22.82 -10.35
C THR A 378 14.29 -23.15 -10.75
N THR A 379 14.73 -24.36 -10.41
CA THR A 379 15.98 -24.95 -10.90
C THR A 379 15.85 -25.46 -12.33
N SER A 380 14.64 -25.51 -12.90
CA SER A 380 14.40 -25.86 -14.29
C SER A 380 14.95 -24.79 -15.23
N ALA A 381 15.54 -25.25 -16.34
CA ALA A 381 15.99 -24.38 -17.42
C ALA A 381 14.83 -23.73 -18.19
N GLU A 382 13.61 -24.27 -18.09
CA GLU A 382 12.41 -23.72 -18.73
C GLU A 382 11.85 -22.54 -17.94
N PRO A 383 11.64 -21.36 -18.56
CA PRO A 383 11.03 -20.23 -17.88
C PRO A 383 9.58 -20.55 -17.46
N ARG A 384 9.32 -20.51 -16.15
CA ARG A 384 7.98 -20.67 -15.59
C ARG A 384 7.50 -19.35 -15.00
N ARG A 385 6.30 -18.92 -15.40
CA ARG A 385 5.59 -17.78 -14.81
C ARG A 385 4.31 -18.28 -14.18
N PHE A 386 3.90 -17.64 -13.09
CA PHE A 386 2.63 -17.88 -12.45
C PHE A 386 1.77 -16.63 -12.56
N PHE A 387 0.45 -16.82 -12.59
CA PHE A 387 -0.49 -15.71 -12.62
C PHE A 387 -1.74 -15.99 -11.80
N SER A 388 -2.44 -14.92 -11.45
CA SER A 388 -3.79 -14.93 -10.93
C SER A 388 -4.67 -13.98 -11.76
N VAL A 389 -5.93 -14.36 -11.95
CA VAL A 389 -6.98 -13.48 -12.48
C VAL A 389 -8.19 -13.64 -11.58
N GLU A 390 -8.61 -12.56 -10.96
CA GLU A 390 -9.68 -12.54 -9.98
C GLU A 390 -10.72 -11.51 -10.41
N VAL A 391 -11.98 -11.93 -10.56
CA VAL A 391 -13.08 -11.07 -10.99
C VAL A 391 -14.14 -11.08 -9.90
N ASP A 392 -14.52 -9.88 -9.46
CA ASP A 392 -15.58 -9.67 -8.48
C ASP A 392 -16.85 -10.40 -8.92
N PRO A 393 -17.52 -11.17 -8.04
CA PRO A 393 -18.73 -11.91 -8.39
C PRO A 393 -19.79 -11.07 -9.13
N ALA A 394 -19.95 -9.78 -8.78
CA ALA A 394 -20.92 -8.89 -9.40
C ALA A 394 -20.56 -8.51 -10.86
N HIS A 395 -19.28 -8.64 -11.25
CA HIS A 395 -18.76 -8.25 -12.56
C HIS A 395 -18.38 -9.46 -13.44
N ARG A 396 -18.69 -10.69 -13.00
CA ARG A 396 -18.46 -11.89 -13.79
C ARG A 396 -19.31 -11.91 -15.06
N ARG A 397 -18.86 -12.72 -16.04
CA ARG A 397 -19.54 -12.92 -17.33
C ARG A 397 -19.63 -11.68 -18.23
N ARG A 398 -18.89 -10.62 -17.93
CA ARG A 398 -18.76 -9.39 -18.74
C ARG A 398 -17.45 -9.31 -19.55
N GLY A 399 -16.74 -10.44 -19.67
CA GLY A 399 -15.47 -10.53 -20.40
C GLY A 399 -14.22 -9.99 -19.70
N LEU A 400 -14.33 -9.44 -18.48
CA LEU A 400 -13.18 -8.95 -17.71
C LEU A 400 -12.08 -10.00 -17.51
N GLY A 401 -12.46 -11.22 -17.13
CA GLY A 401 -11.49 -12.32 -16.95
C GLY A 401 -10.81 -12.72 -18.27
N THR A 402 -11.51 -12.58 -19.40
CA THR A 402 -10.93 -12.79 -20.74
C THR A 402 -9.87 -11.73 -21.01
N ALA A 403 -10.23 -10.45 -20.91
CA ALA A 403 -9.34 -9.33 -21.19
C ALA A 403 -8.09 -9.33 -20.30
N LEU A 404 -8.25 -9.57 -18.99
CA LEU A 404 -7.13 -9.63 -18.06
C LEU A 404 -6.22 -10.83 -18.30
N LEU A 405 -6.78 -12.00 -18.64
CA LEU A 405 -5.96 -13.15 -19.00
C LEU A 405 -5.17 -12.87 -20.29
N ASP A 406 -5.79 -12.25 -21.30
CA ASP A 406 -5.07 -11.88 -22.53
C ASP A 406 -3.91 -10.93 -22.22
N ARG A 407 -4.12 -9.91 -21.39
CA ARG A 407 -3.07 -8.99 -20.93
C ARG A 407 -1.93 -9.65 -20.15
N VAL A 408 -2.23 -10.69 -19.37
CA VAL A 408 -1.23 -11.50 -18.64
C VAL A 408 -0.42 -12.37 -19.60
N LEU A 409 -1.03 -12.82 -20.70
CA LEU A 409 -0.39 -13.65 -21.72
C LEU A 409 0.37 -12.81 -22.77
N GLU A 410 0.05 -11.52 -22.91
CA GLU A 410 0.78 -10.52 -23.71
C GLU A 410 2.21 -10.28 -23.16
N ASP A 411 3.13 -9.86 -24.03
CA ASP A 411 4.53 -9.50 -23.70
C ASP A 411 5.38 -10.61 -23.05
N LEU A 412 5.24 -11.85 -23.52
CA LEU A 412 6.32 -12.81 -23.36
C LEU A 412 7.42 -12.48 -24.38
N PRO A 413 8.69 -12.28 -23.97
CA PRO A 413 9.77 -11.95 -24.87
C PRO A 413 9.82 -12.92 -26.05
N ALA A 414 9.91 -12.38 -27.26
CA ALA A 414 10.00 -13.19 -28.47
C ALA A 414 11.19 -14.17 -28.35
N GLY A 415 10.93 -15.47 -28.54
CA GLY A 415 11.98 -16.48 -28.73
C GLY A 415 12.11 -17.59 -27.68
N THR A 416 11.49 -17.50 -26.50
CA THR A 416 11.62 -18.56 -25.47
C THR A 416 10.26 -19.14 -25.06
N PRO A 417 10.03 -20.47 -25.22
CA PRO A 417 8.85 -21.12 -24.67
C PRO A 417 8.72 -20.84 -23.18
N CYS A 418 7.52 -20.49 -22.74
CA CYS A 418 7.25 -20.20 -21.33
C CYS A 418 6.05 -21.02 -20.85
N VAL A 419 6.21 -21.67 -19.70
CA VAL A 419 5.11 -22.35 -19.02
C VAL A 419 4.39 -21.34 -18.14
N MET A 420 3.11 -21.10 -18.44
CA MET A 420 2.22 -20.28 -17.62
C MET A 420 1.44 -21.19 -16.68
N GLY A 421 1.55 -20.94 -15.38
CA GLY A 421 0.80 -21.65 -14.35
C GLY A 421 -0.20 -20.75 -13.61
N CYS A 422 -1.29 -21.34 -13.15
CA CYS A 422 -2.22 -20.71 -12.21
C CYS A 422 -2.89 -21.78 -11.34
N GLU A 423 -3.65 -21.35 -10.34
CA GLU A 423 -4.40 -22.25 -9.46
C GLU A 423 -5.85 -21.78 -9.31
N THR A 424 -6.74 -22.74 -9.10
CA THR A 424 -8.14 -22.52 -8.69
C THR A 424 -8.59 -23.68 -7.78
N THR A 425 -9.86 -23.74 -7.39
CA THR A 425 -10.42 -24.80 -6.53
C THR A 425 -11.51 -25.59 -7.26
N GLU A 426 -11.68 -26.87 -6.87
CA GLU A 426 -12.64 -27.78 -7.53
C GLU A 426 -14.11 -27.36 -7.40
N ASP A 427 -14.44 -26.56 -6.39
CA ASP A 427 -15.77 -25.97 -6.18
C ASP A 427 -16.04 -24.76 -7.10
N ARG A 428 -15.14 -24.47 -8.06
CA ARG A 428 -15.29 -23.40 -9.06
C ARG A 428 -15.28 -23.95 -10.49
N PRO A 429 -16.29 -24.76 -10.86
CA PRO A 429 -16.34 -25.38 -12.18
C PRO A 429 -16.33 -24.37 -13.33
N GLU A 430 -16.84 -23.15 -13.12
CA GLU A 430 -16.79 -22.08 -14.12
C GLU A 430 -15.37 -21.57 -14.40
N ALA A 431 -14.50 -21.54 -13.38
CA ALA A 431 -13.11 -21.13 -13.50
C ALA A 431 -12.28 -22.23 -14.15
N MET A 432 -12.49 -23.49 -13.75
CA MET A 432 -11.87 -24.65 -14.39
C MET A 432 -12.22 -24.72 -15.88
N ALA A 433 -13.50 -24.63 -16.23
CA ALA A 433 -13.94 -24.64 -17.61
C ALA A 433 -13.42 -23.42 -18.40
N PHE A 434 -13.23 -22.27 -17.75
CA PHE A 434 -12.61 -21.09 -18.38
C PHE A 434 -11.14 -21.34 -18.72
N LEU A 435 -10.36 -21.93 -17.81
CA LEU A 435 -8.96 -22.29 -18.04
C LEU A 435 -8.81 -23.33 -19.15
N GLU A 436 -9.63 -24.38 -19.13
CA GLU A 436 -9.61 -25.44 -20.16
C GLU A 436 -9.92 -24.90 -21.56
N ARG A 437 -10.94 -24.02 -21.70
CA ARG A 437 -11.23 -23.34 -22.97
C ARG A 437 -10.09 -22.45 -23.46
N ARG A 438 -9.24 -21.98 -22.54
CA ARG A 438 -8.05 -21.17 -22.82
C ARG A 438 -6.79 -22.03 -23.01
N GLY A 439 -6.94 -23.35 -23.12
CA GLY A 439 -5.86 -24.30 -23.43
C GLY A 439 -4.98 -24.67 -22.24
N PHE A 440 -5.37 -24.31 -21.01
CA PHE A 440 -4.71 -24.77 -19.80
C PHE A 440 -5.17 -26.17 -19.44
N ARG A 441 -4.27 -26.97 -18.87
CA ARG A 441 -4.56 -28.35 -18.43
C ARG A 441 -4.25 -28.51 -16.95
N PRO A 442 -5.05 -29.26 -16.19
CA PRO A 442 -4.74 -29.55 -14.79
C PRO A 442 -3.52 -30.47 -14.71
N ILE A 443 -2.57 -30.14 -13.83
CA ILE A 443 -1.32 -30.90 -13.66
C ILE A 443 -1.12 -31.44 -12.24
N LEU A 444 -1.76 -30.83 -11.23
CA LEU A 444 -1.63 -31.22 -9.84
C LEU A 444 -2.91 -30.89 -9.09
N ARG A 445 -3.38 -31.86 -8.31
CA ARG A 445 -4.45 -31.71 -7.33
C ARG A 445 -3.88 -31.79 -5.93
N THR A 446 -4.28 -30.84 -5.09
CA THR A 446 -3.86 -30.71 -3.69
C THR A 446 -5.10 -30.65 -2.82
N ALA A 447 -5.44 -31.76 -2.16
CA ALA A 447 -6.51 -31.82 -1.19
C ALA A 447 -6.32 -30.75 -0.10
N SER A 448 -7.35 -29.93 0.09
CA SER A 448 -7.45 -28.98 1.21
C SER A 448 -8.25 -29.65 2.33
N SER A 449 -7.94 -29.36 3.59
CA SER A 449 -8.71 -29.90 4.72
C SER A 449 -8.74 -28.93 5.90
N GLU A 450 -9.76 -29.06 6.75
CA GLU A 450 -10.01 -28.21 7.90
C GLU A 450 -10.41 -29.03 9.13
N LEU A 451 -9.96 -28.60 10.30
CA LEU A 451 -10.30 -29.18 11.59
C LEU A 451 -10.96 -28.14 12.49
N ASP A 452 -12.16 -28.43 12.97
CA ASP A 452 -12.79 -27.68 14.07
C ASP A 452 -12.16 -28.12 15.40
N LEU A 453 -11.37 -27.23 16.01
CA LEU A 453 -10.72 -27.53 17.29
C LEU A 453 -11.71 -27.66 18.46
N ALA A 454 -12.93 -27.13 18.35
CA ALA A 454 -13.95 -27.35 19.37
C ALA A 454 -14.35 -28.83 19.45
N ALA A 455 -14.42 -29.49 18.30
CA ALA A 455 -14.74 -30.91 18.16
C ALA A 455 -13.51 -31.84 18.20
N PHE A 456 -12.29 -31.28 18.24
CA PHE A 456 -11.06 -32.06 18.26
C PHE A 456 -10.92 -32.86 19.57
N ASP A 457 -10.84 -34.19 19.42
CA ASP A 457 -10.71 -35.15 20.50
C ASP A 457 -9.37 -35.92 20.39
N PRO A 458 -8.32 -35.50 21.12
CA PRO A 458 -7.02 -36.14 21.05
C PRO A 458 -7.02 -37.59 21.56
N ALA A 459 -8.00 -37.99 22.37
CA ALA A 459 -8.05 -39.34 22.94
C ALA A 459 -8.26 -40.42 21.87
N ARG A 460 -8.89 -40.09 20.73
CA ARG A 460 -9.16 -41.01 19.61
C ARG A 460 -7.90 -41.53 18.91
N LEU A 461 -6.76 -40.90 19.15
CA LEU A 461 -5.49 -41.20 18.47
C LEU A 461 -4.57 -42.08 19.32
N GLY A 462 -5.04 -42.48 20.50
CA GLY A 462 -4.29 -43.21 21.51
C GLY A 462 -3.11 -42.41 22.05
N ASP A 463 -2.30 -43.07 22.90
CA ASP A 463 -1.19 -42.41 23.58
C ASP A 463 0.08 -42.34 22.69
N ALA A 464 0.03 -41.52 21.64
CA ALA A 464 1.16 -41.32 20.74
C ALA A 464 2.34 -40.62 21.44
N ALA A 465 2.07 -39.74 22.40
CA ALA A 465 3.08 -39.05 23.18
C ALA A 465 3.80 -40.02 24.14
N GLY A 466 3.06 -40.86 24.86
CA GLY A 466 3.65 -41.88 25.74
C GLY A 466 4.48 -42.91 24.97
N ARG A 467 4.06 -43.30 23.75
CA ARG A 467 4.88 -44.15 22.87
C ARG A 467 6.19 -43.48 22.44
N ALA A 468 6.17 -42.17 22.15
CA ALA A 468 7.37 -41.41 21.83
C ALA A 468 8.31 -41.37 23.04
N GLN A 469 7.78 -41.07 24.23
CA GLN A 469 8.53 -41.02 25.48
C GLN A 469 9.13 -42.39 25.85
N ALA A 470 8.37 -43.47 25.68
CA ALA A 470 8.86 -44.84 25.90
C ALA A 470 10.01 -45.24 24.95
N ALA A 471 10.09 -44.59 23.78
CA ALA A 471 11.19 -44.72 22.84
C ALA A 471 12.36 -43.76 23.12
N GLY A 472 12.35 -43.04 24.25
CA GLY A 472 13.39 -42.07 24.61
C GLY A 472 13.26 -40.71 23.93
N ILE A 473 12.16 -40.47 23.19
CA ILE A 473 11.96 -39.23 22.44
C ILE A 473 11.27 -38.19 23.32
N VAL A 474 11.88 -37.01 23.43
CA VAL A 474 11.30 -35.86 24.13
C VAL A 474 10.52 -35.00 23.13
N LEU A 475 9.22 -34.83 23.39
CA LEU A 475 8.37 -33.90 22.65
C LEU A 475 8.26 -32.59 23.43
N ARG A 476 8.54 -31.46 22.80
CA ARG A 476 8.36 -30.14 23.39
C ARG A 476 7.94 -29.09 22.38
N ALA A 477 7.34 -28.01 22.84
CA ALA A 477 7.20 -26.80 22.02
C ALA A 477 8.56 -26.12 21.85
N LEU A 478 8.74 -25.42 20.72
CA LEU A 478 9.88 -24.52 20.52
C LEU A 478 9.86 -23.43 21.60
N GLY A 479 8.69 -22.81 21.79
CA GLY A 479 8.46 -21.70 22.71
C GLY A 479 9.30 -20.46 22.39
N ALA A 480 9.02 -19.34 23.07
CA ALA A 480 9.76 -18.10 22.87
C ALA A 480 11.28 -18.24 23.11
N GLY A 481 11.70 -19.11 24.05
CA GLY A 481 13.11 -19.38 24.33
C GLY A 481 13.83 -20.18 23.25
N GLY A 482 13.17 -21.20 22.67
CA GLY A 482 13.76 -22.03 21.61
C GLY A 482 13.93 -21.29 20.29
N ALA A 483 13.14 -20.23 20.04
CA ALA A 483 13.34 -19.34 18.90
C ALA A 483 14.67 -18.55 18.96
N ARG A 484 15.36 -18.53 20.11
CA ARG A 484 16.68 -17.91 20.30
C ARG A 484 17.82 -18.94 20.45
N ASP A 485 17.50 -20.23 20.46
CA ASP A 485 18.47 -21.31 20.58
C ASP A 485 19.04 -21.68 19.20
N GLU A 486 20.22 -21.15 18.90
CA GLU A 486 20.85 -21.33 17.59
C GLU A 486 21.14 -22.81 17.28
N ARG A 487 21.52 -23.61 18.27
CA ARG A 487 21.79 -25.03 18.08
C ARG A 487 20.52 -25.76 17.67
N LEU A 488 19.42 -25.50 18.37
CA LEU A 488 18.12 -26.07 18.07
C LEU A 488 17.62 -25.65 16.68
N LEU A 489 17.74 -24.37 16.34
CA LEU A 489 17.33 -23.86 15.02
C LEU A 489 18.15 -24.47 13.88
N ARG A 490 19.47 -24.64 14.06
CA ARG A 490 20.33 -25.31 13.07
C ARG A 490 19.94 -26.79 12.92
N GLY A 491 19.59 -27.46 14.01
CA GLY A 491 19.05 -28.83 13.98
C GLY A 491 17.73 -28.92 13.21
N LEU A 492 16.81 -27.99 13.46
CA LEU A 492 15.55 -27.88 12.70
C LEU A 492 15.82 -27.61 11.22
N HIS A 493 16.71 -26.69 10.87
CA HIS A 493 17.07 -26.41 9.47
C HIS A 493 17.61 -27.66 8.76
N ALA A 494 18.50 -28.40 9.41
CA ALA A 494 19.04 -29.65 8.87
C ALA A 494 17.94 -30.71 8.67
N LEU A 495 17.04 -30.88 9.65
CA LEU A 495 15.89 -31.77 9.53
C LEU A 495 14.95 -31.34 8.39
N HIS A 496 14.65 -30.04 8.29
CA HIS A 496 13.81 -29.48 7.24
C HIS A 496 14.41 -29.80 5.87
N ALA A 497 15.69 -29.50 5.65
CA ALA A 497 16.38 -29.78 4.41
C ALA A 497 16.39 -31.28 4.06
N ALA A 498 16.57 -32.15 5.06
CA ALA A 498 16.56 -33.60 4.86
C ALA A 498 15.18 -34.12 4.45
N VAL A 499 14.11 -33.61 5.05
CA VAL A 499 12.74 -34.08 4.83
C VAL A 499 12.05 -33.39 3.65
N LEU A 500 12.43 -32.17 3.28
CA LEU A 500 11.86 -31.41 2.16
C LEU A 500 11.88 -32.20 0.85
N ARG A 501 12.96 -32.95 0.60
CA ARG A 501 13.12 -33.81 -0.59
C ARG A 501 12.08 -34.94 -0.67
N ASP A 502 11.47 -35.32 0.45
CA ASP A 502 10.45 -36.37 0.50
C ASP A 502 9.03 -35.79 0.32
N VAL A 503 8.88 -34.47 0.19
CA VAL A 503 7.58 -33.80 -0.04
C VAL A 503 7.22 -33.93 -1.53
N PRO A 504 6.04 -34.51 -1.88
CA PRO A 504 5.59 -34.60 -3.25
C PRO A 504 5.55 -33.24 -3.94
N GLY A 505 6.12 -33.14 -5.15
CA GLY A 505 6.23 -31.88 -5.90
C GLY A 505 7.42 -31.00 -5.52
N ALA A 506 8.22 -31.38 -4.52
CA ALA A 506 9.40 -30.64 -4.05
C ALA A 506 10.73 -31.38 -4.32
N ALA A 507 10.76 -32.33 -5.26
CA ALA A 507 11.95 -33.15 -5.53
C ALA A 507 13.18 -32.32 -5.91
N ASP A 508 12.97 -31.20 -6.63
CA ASP A 508 14.03 -30.27 -7.03
C ASP A 508 14.18 -29.07 -6.07
N ALA A 509 13.45 -29.07 -4.95
CA ALA A 509 13.52 -27.98 -3.99
C ALA A 509 14.83 -28.03 -3.21
N VAL A 510 15.55 -26.92 -3.22
CA VAL A 510 16.72 -26.71 -2.38
C VAL A 510 16.27 -25.92 -1.15
N CYS A 511 16.59 -26.43 0.04
CA CYS A 511 16.34 -25.68 1.25
C CYS A 511 17.20 -24.42 1.25
N ASP A 512 16.60 -23.28 1.58
CA ASP A 512 17.32 -22.01 1.65
C ASP A 512 18.48 -22.06 2.66
N PRO A 513 19.53 -21.22 2.48
CA PRO A 513 20.55 -21.05 3.50
C PRO A 513 19.95 -20.74 4.87
N PHE A 514 20.63 -21.18 5.94
CA PHE A 514 20.11 -21.10 7.32
C PHE A 514 19.55 -19.73 7.69
N GLU A 515 20.24 -18.63 7.37
CA GLU A 515 19.82 -17.27 7.70
C GLU A 515 18.52 -16.86 6.98
N VAL A 516 18.39 -17.25 5.70
CA VAL A 516 17.19 -16.98 4.90
C VAL A 516 16.02 -17.81 5.42
N TRP A 517 16.26 -19.09 5.72
CA TRP A 517 15.26 -19.97 6.32
C TRP A 517 14.83 -19.49 7.71
N ARG A 518 15.77 -19.05 8.56
CA ARG A 518 15.46 -18.52 9.89
C ARG A 518 14.56 -17.30 9.79
N ARG A 519 14.89 -16.36 8.90
CA ARG A 519 14.07 -15.16 8.66
C ARG A 519 12.68 -15.50 8.13
N ALA A 520 12.60 -16.39 7.15
CA ALA A 520 11.34 -16.76 6.52
C ALA A 520 10.40 -17.55 7.44
N TYR A 521 10.96 -18.36 8.34
CA TYR A 521 10.17 -19.28 9.17
C TYR A 521 10.08 -18.88 10.65
N HIS A 522 11.21 -18.64 11.31
CA HIS A 522 11.30 -18.49 12.76
C HIS A 522 11.26 -17.05 13.25
N GLU A 523 11.63 -16.08 12.41
CA GLU A 523 11.44 -14.65 12.67
C GLU A 523 10.12 -14.13 12.10
N ASN A 524 9.35 -15.00 11.44
CA ASN A 524 8.06 -14.66 10.88
C ASN A 524 7.04 -14.46 12.01
N PRO A 525 6.38 -13.30 12.10
CA PRO A 525 5.46 -12.98 13.20
C PRO A 525 4.21 -13.88 13.22
N ASP A 526 3.92 -14.58 12.13
CA ASP A 526 2.75 -15.45 12.04
C ASP A 526 3.05 -16.87 12.55
N LEU A 527 4.32 -17.26 12.72
CA LEU A 527 4.64 -18.55 13.34
C LEU A 527 4.18 -18.50 14.81
N LEU A 528 3.61 -19.59 15.31
CA LEU A 528 3.26 -19.74 16.73
C LEU A 528 4.30 -20.62 17.42
N PRO A 529 5.33 -20.05 18.11
CA PRO A 529 6.42 -20.84 18.70
C PRO A 529 5.93 -21.81 19.77
N GLU A 530 4.88 -21.47 20.50
CA GLU A 530 4.25 -22.30 21.53
C GLU A 530 3.55 -23.53 20.94
N ALA A 531 3.14 -23.44 19.67
CA ALA A 531 2.54 -24.53 18.92
C ALA A 531 3.52 -25.24 17.97
N HIS A 532 4.73 -24.72 17.81
CA HIS A 532 5.77 -25.34 16.99
C HIS A 532 6.35 -26.54 17.75
N GLY A 533 5.88 -27.74 17.42
CA GLY A 533 6.31 -28.97 18.08
C GLY A 533 7.67 -29.45 17.58
N VAL A 534 8.55 -29.84 18.49
CA VAL A 534 9.87 -30.42 18.22
C VAL A 534 9.99 -31.77 18.92
N ALA A 535 10.52 -32.77 18.22
CA ALA A 535 10.88 -34.08 18.76
C ALA A 535 12.40 -34.22 18.82
N LEU A 536 12.91 -34.58 20.00
CA LEU A 536 14.34 -34.72 20.28
C LEU A 536 14.67 -36.17 20.67
N ASP A 537 15.72 -36.73 20.06
CA ASP A 537 16.38 -37.95 20.50
C ASP A 537 17.72 -37.56 21.15
N GLY A 538 17.75 -37.53 22.48
CA GLY A 538 18.81 -36.82 23.21
C GLY A 538 18.83 -35.33 22.85
N GLU A 539 19.89 -34.90 22.15
CA GLU A 539 20.05 -33.52 21.67
C GLU A 539 19.79 -33.37 20.15
N GLU A 540 19.51 -34.47 19.45
CA GLU A 540 19.27 -34.46 18.00
C GLU A 540 17.81 -34.14 17.68
N VAL A 541 17.58 -33.25 16.71
CA VAL A 541 16.25 -32.91 16.23
C VAL A 541 15.76 -33.95 15.21
N VAL A 542 14.80 -34.78 15.61
CA VAL A 542 14.32 -35.92 14.81
C VAL A 542 12.91 -35.73 14.25
N GLY A 543 12.18 -34.70 14.70
CA GLY A 543 10.87 -34.37 14.17
C GLY A 543 10.45 -32.93 14.44
N MET A 544 9.61 -32.38 13.58
CA MET A 544 9.01 -31.06 13.76
C MET A 544 7.59 -30.98 13.21
N THR A 545 6.79 -30.06 13.75
CA THR A 545 5.54 -29.61 13.14
C THR A 545 5.35 -28.11 13.37
N GLN A 546 4.79 -27.42 12.39
CA GLN A 546 4.57 -25.98 12.44
C GLN A 546 3.08 -25.64 12.49
N LEU A 547 2.74 -24.60 13.24
CA LEU A 547 1.43 -23.98 13.26
C LEU A 547 1.57 -22.46 13.11
N TRP A 548 0.69 -21.87 12.33
CA TRP A 548 0.76 -20.47 11.89
C TRP A 548 -0.56 -19.78 12.16
N ALA A 549 -0.52 -18.54 12.63
CA ALA A 549 -1.67 -17.66 12.67
C ALA A 549 -2.04 -17.19 11.25
N SER A 550 -3.33 -16.99 11.00
CA SER A 550 -3.77 -16.27 9.82
C SER A 550 -3.55 -14.77 10.00
N GLN A 551 -3.07 -14.12 8.95
CA GLN A 551 -2.79 -12.69 8.97
C GLN A 551 -4.06 -11.83 8.91
N ALA A 552 -5.18 -12.45 8.54
CA ALA A 552 -6.45 -11.76 8.30
C ALA A 552 -7.59 -12.21 9.22
N SER A 553 -7.38 -13.25 10.03
CA SER A 553 -8.44 -13.79 10.89
C SER A 553 -7.85 -14.50 12.09
N ASP A 554 -8.24 -14.06 13.29
CA ASP A 554 -7.93 -14.75 14.54
C ASP A 554 -8.61 -16.13 14.64
N ALA A 555 -9.64 -16.38 13.84
CA ALA A 555 -10.40 -17.62 13.81
C ALA A 555 -9.76 -18.75 12.99
N ILE A 556 -8.68 -18.48 12.26
CA ILE A 556 -8.04 -19.45 11.38
C ILE A 556 -6.56 -19.59 11.73
N LEU A 557 -6.12 -20.85 11.87
CA LEU A 557 -4.72 -21.22 11.93
C LEU A 557 -4.38 -22.13 10.74
N TYR A 558 -3.09 -22.20 10.39
CA TYR A 558 -2.59 -23.08 9.34
C TYR A 558 -1.58 -24.07 9.91
N THR A 559 -1.75 -25.37 9.61
CA THR A 559 -0.68 -26.35 9.82
C THR A 559 0.23 -26.33 8.60
N GLY A 560 1.49 -25.95 8.83
CA GLY A 560 2.53 -25.88 7.81
C GLY A 560 3.31 -27.19 7.68
N PHE A 561 4.64 -27.08 7.63
CA PHE A 561 5.51 -28.25 7.48
C PHE A 561 5.43 -29.17 8.69
N THR A 562 5.26 -30.48 8.44
CA THR A 562 5.41 -31.54 9.43
C THR A 562 6.35 -32.60 8.87
N GLY A 563 7.43 -32.87 9.57
CA GLY A 563 8.48 -33.77 9.09
C GLY A 563 9.09 -34.58 10.22
N VAL A 564 9.45 -35.83 9.92
CA VAL A 564 10.17 -36.73 10.82
C VAL A 564 11.34 -37.34 10.06
N ALA A 565 12.51 -37.37 10.70
CA ALA A 565 13.73 -37.98 10.19
C ALA A 565 13.46 -39.43 9.76
N ARG A 566 14.04 -39.87 8.65
CA ARG A 566 13.75 -41.20 8.06
C ARG A 566 14.00 -42.34 9.06
N SER A 567 15.05 -42.23 9.87
CA SER A 567 15.43 -43.15 10.95
C SER A 567 14.36 -43.29 12.03
N HIS A 568 13.50 -42.30 12.22
CA HIS A 568 12.51 -42.24 13.31
C HIS A 568 11.05 -42.29 12.82
N ARG A 569 10.82 -42.62 11.54
CA ARG A 569 9.48 -42.78 10.95
C ARG A 569 8.79 -44.06 11.43
N ARG A 570 7.47 -44.11 11.27
CA ARG A 570 6.59 -45.25 11.62
C ARG A 570 6.45 -45.53 13.12
N HIS A 571 6.95 -44.65 13.98
CA HIS A 571 6.75 -44.68 15.44
C HIS A 571 5.63 -43.74 15.94
N GLY A 572 4.86 -43.15 15.02
CA GLY A 572 3.75 -42.24 15.37
C GLY A 572 4.17 -40.83 15.78
N LEU A 573 5.45 -40.45 15.65
CA LEU A 573 5.96 -39.14 16.05
C LEU A 573 5.26 -37.96 15.38
N ALA A 574 4.98 -38.05 14.06
CA ALA A 574 4.25 -36.99 13.35
C ALA A 574 2.84 -36.77 13.92
N THR A 575 2.16 -37.86 14.32
CA THR A 575 0.86 -37.79 14.98
C THR A 575 1.00 -37.18 16.37
N ALA A 576 1.98 -37.60 17.17
CA ALA A 576 2.19 -37.08 18.52
C ALA A 576 2.48 -35.57 18.51
N LEU A 577 3.36 -35.11 17.60
CA LEU A 577 3.67 -33.70 17.39
C LEU A 577 2.41 -32.90 17.02
N LYS A 578 1.64 -33.37 16.03
CA LYS A 578 0.40 -32.69 15.63
C LYS A 578 -0.63 -32.66 16.76
N VAL A 579 -0.81 -33.74 17.49
CA VAL A 579 -1.74 -33.78 18.64
C VAL A 579 -1.36 -32.75 19.68
N ALA A 580 -0.08 -32.66 20.05
CA ALA A 580 0.41 -31.67 21.02
C ALA A 580 0.15 -30.24 20.54
N SER A 581 0.51 -29.92 19.29
CA SER A 581 0.27 -28.60 18.69
C SER A 581 -1.21 -28.22 18.62
N LEU A 582 -2.08 -29.15 18.20
CA LEU A 582 -3.52 -28.92 18.08
C LEU A 582 -4.20 -28.83 19.45
N ALA A 583 -3.74 -29.61 20.43
CA ALA A 583 -4.23 -29.53 21.82
C ALA A 583 -3.91 -28.17 22.43
N TRP A 584 -2.71 -27.63 22.20
CA TRP A 584 -2.38 -26.27 22.60
C TRP A 584 -3.26 -25.24 21.87
N ALA A 585 -3.39 -25.35 20.55
CA ALA A 585 -4.17 -24.43 19.74
C ALA A 585 -5.65 -24.38 20.16
N ARG A 586 -6.20 -25.50 20.63
CA ARG A 586 -7.57 -25.59 21.16
C ARG A 586 -7.79 -24.72 22.41
N THR A 587 -6.73 -24.34 23.12
CA THR A 587 -6.82 -23.45 24.29
C THR A 587 -7.00 -21.98 23.90
N LEU A 588 -6.65 -21.60 22.67
CA LEU A 588 -6.83 -20.24 22.17
C LEU A 588 -8.31 -19.89 22.06
N ARG A 589 -8.62 -18.60 22.17
CA ARG A 589 -9.96 -18.06 22.05
C ARG A 589 -9.95 -16.93 21.05
N THR A 590 -10.81 -17.05 20.06
CA THR A 590 -11.09 -16.00 19.06
C THR A 590 -11.95 -14.90 19.68
N ALA A 591 -12.16 -13.80 18.96
CA ALA A 591 -13.09 -12.74 19.33
C ALA A 591 -14.53 -13.26 19.58
N SER A 592 -14.91 -14.38 18.94
CA SER A 592 -16.19 -15.05 19.17
C SER A 592 -16.25 -15.91 20.45
N GLY A 593 -15.14 -16.03 21.18
CA GLY A 593 -15.01 -16.90 22.35
C GLY A 593 -14.85 -18.39 22.04
N ARG A 594 -14.83 -18.78 20.76
CA ARG A 594 -14.59 -20.18 20.34
C ARG A 594 -13.11 -20.44 20.02
N PRO A 595 -12.64 -21.71 20.11
CA PRO A 595 -11.35 -22.11 19.53
C PRO A 595 -11.30 -21.83 18.02
N PRO A 596 -10.11 -21.54 17.45
CA PRO A 596 -9.96 -21.35 16.01
C PRO A 596 -10.12 -22.67 15.25
N VAL A 597 -10.31 -22.60 13.94
CA VAL A 597 -10.21 -23.75 13.04
C VAL A 597 -8.78 -23.87 12.51
N VAL A 598 -8.33 -25.09 12.19
CA VAL A 598 -7.00 -25.33 11.61
C VAL A 598 -7.15 -25.82 10.18
N ARG A 599 -6.45 -25.17 9.24
CA ARG A 599 -6.45 -25.53 7.82
C ARG A 599 -5.09 -26.05 7.36
N THR A 600 -5.10 -26.93 6.38
CA THR A 600 -3.88 -27.43 5.73
C THR A 600 -4.20 -27.95 4.34
N SER A 601 -3.17 -28.18 3.53
CA SER A 601 -3.29 -28.73 2.18
C SER A 601 -2.18 -29.72 1.91
N ASN A 602 -2.51 -30.83 1.24
CA ASN A 602 -1.57 -31.88 0.91
C ASN A 602 -1.81 -32.36 -0.53
N ALA A 603 -0.74 -32.65 -1.27
CA ALA A 603 -0.89 -33.40 -2.51
C ALA A 603 -1.56 -34.76 -2.21
N ASP A 604 -2.40 -35.26 -3.10
CA ASP A 604 -3.17 -36.50 -2.88
C ASP A 604 -2.26 -37.72 -2.64
N THR A 605 -1.04 -37.67 -3.17
CA THR A 605 -0.01 -38.70 -3.00
C THR A 605 0.74 -38.60 -1.66
N ASN A 606 0.49 -37.58 -0.84
CA ASN A 606 1.23 -37.33 0.38
C ASN A 606 0.66 -38.15 1.56
N PRO A 607 1.46 -39.01 2.22
CA PRO A 607 1.02 -39.79 3.39
C PRO A 607 0.50 -38.95 4.56
N MET A 608 0.86 -37.66 4.62
CA MET A 608 0.39 -36.74 5.64
C MET A 608 -1.14 -36.51 5.60
N LEU A 609 -1.77 -36.68 4.43
CA LEU A 609 -3.23 -36.58 4.29
C LEU A 609 -3.94 -37.60 5.19
N GLY A 610 -3.50 -38.87 5.17
CA GLY A 610 -4.07 -39.91 6.03
C GLY A 610 -3.84 -39.69 7.53
N ILE A 611 -2.81 -38.93 7.91
CA ILE A 611 -2.63 -38.49 9.30
C ILE A 611 -3.65 -37.41 9.65
N ASN A 612 -3.87 -36.43 8.78
CA ASN A 612 -4.85 -35.35 8.97
C ASN A 612 -6.28 -35.90 9.08
N LEU A 613 -6.67 -36.82 8.20
CA LEU A 613 -8.01 -37.43 8.26
C LEU A 613 -8.25 -38.17 9.58
N ARG A 614 -7.24 -38.89 10.09
CA ARG A 614 -7.34 -39.54 11.42
C ARG A 614 -7.41 -38.54 12.56
N LEU A 615 -6.77 -37.38 12.43
CA LEU A 615 -6.86 -36.27 13.39
C LEU A 615 -8.25 -35.60 13.40
N GLY A 616 -9.14 -35.97 12.46
CA GLY A 616 -10.48 -35.41 12.34
C GLY A 616 -10.58 -34.23 11.38
N PHE A 617 -9.54 -33.97 10.58
CA PHE A 617 -9.65 -33.01 9.48
C PHE A 617 -10.67 -33.51 8.47
N VAL A 618 -11.56 -32.61 8.04
CA VAL A 618 -12.55 -32.86 7.01
C VAL A 618 -12.04 -32.24 5.71
N GLU A 619 -12.17 -32.97 4.60
CA GLU A 619 -11.77 -32.48 3.29
C GLU A 619 -12.61 -31.26 2.87
N ARG A 620 -11.96 -30.34 2.18
CA ARG A 620 -12.53 -29.17 1.51
C ARG A 620 -12.22 -29.26 0.02
N ALA A 621 -12.78 -28.35 -0.77
CA ALA A 621 -12.47 -28.26 -2.19
C ALA A 621 -10.95 -28.24 -2.41
N ALA A 622 -10.45 -29.17 -3.21
CA ALA A 622 -9.02 -29.26 -3.49
C ALA A 622 -8.59 -28.07 -4.35
N ARG A 623 -7.32 -27.68 -4.19
CA ARG A 623 -6.67 -26.77 -5.12
C ARG A 623 -6.21 -27.56 -6.34
N VAL A 624 -6.47 -27.01 -7.53
CA VAL A 624 -6.05 -27.59 -8.81
C VAL A 624 -5.14 -26.60 -9.51
N ARG A 625 -3.91 -27.03 -9.77
CA ARG A 625 -2.93 -26.27 -10.53
C ARG A 625 -3.08 -26.59 -12.01
N TYR A 626 -3.13 -25.53 -12.79
CA TYR A 626 -3.25 -25.57 -14.24
C TYR A 626 -1.98 -25.02 -14.88
N GLU A 627 -1.54 -25.64 -15.98
CA GLU A 627 -0.43 -25.13 -16.78
C GLU A 627 -0.78 -25.11 -18.27
N ARG A 628 -0.20 -24.14 -18.97
CA ARG A 628 -0.20 -24.05 -20.43
C ARG A 628 1.20 -23.65 -20.89
N THR A 629 1.77 -24.43 -21.81
CA THR A 629 2.99 -24.04 -22.51
C THR A 629 2.62 -23.11 -23.65
N LEU A 630 3.18 -21.91 -23.64
CA LEU A 630 3.04 -20.98 -24.75
C LEU A 630 4.19 -21.24 -25.73
N ALA A 631 3.85 -21.85 -26.86
CA ALA A 631 4.74 -22.11 -27.98
C ALA A 631 4.49 -21.10 -29.11
N ARG A 632 5.52 -20.82 -29.92
CA ARG A 632 5.51 -19.88 -31.06
C ARG A 632 4.17 -19.88 -31.83
N THR A 633 3.62 -18.71 -32.08
CA THR A 633 3.06 -18.42 -33.42
C THR A 633 4.25 -18.10 -34.32
N ALA A 634 4.26 -18.71 -35.51
CA ALA A 634 5.40 -18.76 -36.42
C ALA A 634 5.88 -17.39 -36.88
#